data_AF-A0A1Y2A2X2-F1
#
_entry.id   AF-A0A1Y2A2X2-F1
#
_cell.length_a   1.000
_cell.length_b   1.000
_cell.length_c   1.000
_cell.angle_alpha   90.00
_cell.angle_beta   90.00
_cell.angle_gamma   90.00
#
_symmetry.space_group_name_H-M   'P 1'
#
loop_
_entity.id
_entity.type
_entity.pdbx_description
1 polymer ?
#
loop_
_entity_poly.entity_id
_entity_poly.type
_entity_poly.pdbx_seq_one_letter_code
_entity_poly.pdbx_strand_id
1 'polypeptide(L)'
;MVLLQYDMNMSTRTLSKPSRFHLSDIIDAIVQLQSLIRTLYLFTANDFMTFAIPTTLFAVFGACSGPVLTSNPNPDLLSTLLRLPAALLGVWTNLLIFNISNQRSPSAVEEDKINKPHRPLPSGLITSDGSRRVLLAAVPLVLLLNWTLGAWQETLLLFTSTWMYNDLQGCDEDWILRNLLIAVGYGLYSCAALRIMTGSEHSITATGLQWLVIITLVMFITQHICDIKDQEGDRSRGRRSAPIVLGDELVRWSVAVPILVSSIISPMFFGLRLWSGMTLSTLIIGSTVAARTMVYRDLKSDKLTWKLWAFWTCWLFALPLAKDPRVVAEIWYHLSGMVCPNGDCYTGLNVAAVSGVALVIEGRRLYGHFGAWLVGNVTVPKIVVEGVM
;
A
#
# COMPACT_ATOMS: atom_id res chain seq x y z
N MET A 1 -54.60 -36.00 29.21
CA MET A 1 -54.56 -35.57 30.62
C MET A 1 -53.59 -36.50 31.34
N VAL A 2 -52.79 -35.96 32.26
CA VAL A 2 -51.85 -36.64 33.19
C VAL A 2 -50.40 -36.21 32.99
N LEU A 3 -49.95 -35.55 34.06
CA LEU A 3 -48.60 -35.14 34.42
C LEU A 3 -47.76 -36.35 34.86
N LEU A 4 -46.46 -36.24 34.60
CA LEU A 4 -45.32 -36.70 35.41
C LEU A 4 -45.18 -38.20 35.73
N GLN A 5 -44.16 -38.82 35.13
CA GLN A 5 -43.30 -39.73 35.87
C GLN A 5 -41.84 -39.51 35.44
N TYR A 6 -41.04 -39.07 36.40
CA TYR A 6 -39.60 -38.90 36.33
C TYR A 6 -38.95 -40.29 36.28
N ASP A 7 -38.12 -40.55 35.28
CA ASP A 7 -37.26 -41.73 35.27
C ASP A 7 -35.79 -41.28 35.16
N MET A 8 -35.07 -41.44 36.27
CA MET A 8 -33.64 -41.19 36.36
C MET A 8 -32.90 -42.38 35.76
N ASN A 9 -32.44 -42.26 34.52
CA ASN A 9 -31.37 -43.10 34.00
C ASN A 9 -30.14 -42.25 33.69
N MET A 10 -29.25 -42.15 34.70
CA MET A 10 -27.88 -41.73 34.51
C MET A 10 -27.15 -42.77 33.65
N SER A 11 -27.25 -42.60 32.33
CA SER A 11 -26.28 -43.15 31.40
C SER A 11 -24.97 -42.39 31.59
N THR A 12 -23.99 -43.06 32.16
CA THR A 12 -22.59 -42.68 32.21
C THR A 12 -22.07 -42.44 30.78
N ARG A 13 -22.16 -41.19 30.30
CA ARG A 13 -21.35 -40.74 29.17
C ARG A 13 -19.90 -40.78 29.61
N THR A 14 -19.21 -41.84 29.23
CA THR A 14 -17.76 -41.93 29.25
C THR A 14 -17.21 -40.71 28.52
N LEU A 15 -16.53 -39.84 29.27
CA LEU A 15 -15.67 -38.79 28.74
C LEU A 15 -14.66 -39.47 27.82
N SER A 16 -14.83 -39.30 26.51
CA SER A 16 -13.83 -39.69 25.53
C SER A 16 -12.51 -39.02 25.89
N LYS A 17 -11.45 -39.81 26.06
CA LYS A 17 -10.08 -39.33 26.28
C LYS A 17 -9.76 -38.17 25.32
N PRO A 18 -9.03 -37.13 25.76
CA PRO A 18 -8.57 -36.10 24.84
C PRO A 18 -7.72 -36.78 23.75
N SER A 19 -8.09 -36.54 22.49
CA SER A 19 -7.31 -36.99 21.34
C SER A 19 -5.87 -36.54 21.51
N ARG A 20 -4.92 -37.48 21.48
CA ARG A 20 -3.49 -37.14 21.46
C ARG A 20 -3.27 -36.34 20.18
N PHE A 21 -2.88 -35.07 20.29
CA PHE A 21 -2.40 -34.29 19.15
C PHE A 21 -1.21 -35.04 18.53
N HIS A 22 -1.37 -35.53 17.31
CA HIS A 22 -0.31 -36.23 16.60
C HIS A 22 0.62 -35.21 15.93
N LEU A 23 1.91 -35.53 15.82
CA LEU A 23 2.89 -34.67 15.12
C LEU A 23 2.45 -34.34 13.69
N SER A 24 1.71 -35.25 13.04
CA SER A 24 1.07 -35.04 11.74
C SER A 24 0.08 -33.88 11.75
N ASP A 25 -0.76 -33.75 12.78
CA ASP A 25 -1.77 -32.70 12.88
C ASP A 25 -1.12 -31.31 12.99
N ILE A 26 0.02 -31.24 13.70
CA ILE A 26 0.82 -30.02 13.83
C ILE A 26 1.47 -29.65 12.50
N ILE A 27 2.05 -30.62 11.80
CA ILE A 27 2.66 -30.40 10.48
C ILE A 27 1.60 -29.92 9.48
N ASP A 28 0.43 -30.56 9.45
CA ASP A 28 -0.67 -30.18 8.57
C ASP A 28 -1.18 -28.76 8.87
N ALA A 29 -1.30 -28.40 10.15
CA ALA A 29 -1.67 -27.06 10.56
C ALA A 29 -0.64 -26.01 10.12
N ILE A 30 0.66 -26.31 10.23
CA ILE A 30 1.73 -25.42 9.77
C ILE A 30 1.66 -25.24 8.26
N VAL A 31 1.48 -26.32 7.50
CA VAL A 31 1.36 -26.26 6.02
C VAL A 31 0.14 -25.45 5.60
N GLN A 32 -1.00 -25.63 6.26
CA GLN A 32 -2.21 -24.85 6.01
C GLN A 32 -2.00 -23.36 6.33
N LEU A 33 -1.35 -23.05 7.44
CA LEU A 33 -1.05 -21.68 7.84
C LEU A 33 -0.10 -21.00 6.84
N GLN A 34 0.96 -21.69 6.41
CA GLN A 34 1.87 -21.19 5.39
C GLN A 34 1.15 -20.91 4.06
N SER A 35 0.27 -21.83 3.64
CA SER A 35 -0.56 -21.68 2.44
C SER A 35 -1.50 -20.47 2.55
N LEU A 36 -2.13 -20.27 3.71
CA LEU A 36 -2.98 -19.11 3.98
C LEU A 36 -2.18 -17.81 3.92
N ILE A 37 -1.04 -17.72 4.62
CA ILE A 37 -0.19 -16.52 4.62
C ILE A 37 0.25 -16.18 3.20
N ARG A 38 0.71 -17.17 2.42
CA ARG A 38 1.08 -16.98 1.02
C ARG A 38 -0.10 -16.45 0.20
N THR A 39 -1.29 -17.02 0.38
CA THR A 39 -2.51 -16.58 -0.30
C THR A 39 -2.87 -15.13 0.03
N LEU A 40 -2.85 -14.75 1.31
CA LEU A 40 -3.11 -13.38 1.77
C LEU A 40 -2.08 -12.38 1.22
N TYR A 41 -0.81 -12.77 1.18
CA TYR A 41 0.24 -11.97 0.54
C TYR A 41 -0.06 -11.77 -0.96
N LEU A 42 -0.38 -12.83 -1.70
CA LEU A 42 -0.64 -12.76 -3.14
C LEU A 42 -1.85 -11.89 -3.50
N PHE A 43 -2.85 -11.77 -2.62
CA PHE A 43 -3.95 -10.80 -2.80
C PHE A 43 -3.44 -9.35 -2.87
N THR A 44 -2.37 -9.02 -2.15
CA THR A 44 -1.87 -7.64 -1.98
C THR A 44 -0.54 -7.35 -2.68
N ALA A 45 0.15 -8.37 -3.19
CA ALA A 45 1.51 -8.26 -3.72
C ALA A 45 1.68 -7.16 -4.80
N ASN A 46 0.72 -7.03 -5.72
CA ASN A 46 0.78 -6.00 -6.77
C ASN A 46 0.63 -4.57 -6.23
N ASP A 47 -0.13 -4.40 -5.15
CA ASP A 47 -0.50 -3.08 -4.62
C ASP A 47 0.39 -2.67 -3.45
N PHE A 48 1.17 -3.60 -2.87
CA PHE A 48 2.00 -3.32 -1.71
C PHE A 48 3.01 -2.19 -1.97
N MET A 49 3.81 -2.31 -3.03
CA MET A 49 4.84 -1.31 -3.37
C MET A 49 4.26 -0.04 -4.00
N THR A 50 3.12 -0.12 -4.68
CA THR A 50 2.53 1.01 -5.40
C THR A 50 1.44 1.74 -4.63
N PHE A 51 0.98 1.19 -3.50
CA PHE A 51 -0.10 1.78 -2.68
C PHE A 51 0.22 1.77 -1.19
N ALA A 52 0.49 0.59 -0.60
CA ALA A 52 0.68 0.47 0.85
C ALA A 52 1.92 1.27 1.32
N ILE A 53 3.03 1.14 0.61
CA ILE A 53 4.26 1.90 0.89
C ILE A 53 4.04 3.42 0.69
N PRO A 54 3.55 3.92 -0.46
CA PRO A 54 3.26 5.35 -0.63
C PRO A 54 2.35 5.96 0.45
N THR A 55 1.26 5.27 0.81
CA THR A 55 0.33 5.73 1.85
C THR A 55 1.03 5.81 3.21
N THR A 56 1.86 4.82 3.52
CA THR A 56 2.63 4.81 4.77
C THR A 56 3.69 5.90 4.77
N LEU A 57 4.34 6.18 3.62
CA LEU A 57 5.28 7.28 3.47
C LEU A 57 4.61 8.64 3.65
N PHE A 58 3.39 8.83 3.14
CA PHE A 58 2.59 10.03 3.42
C PHE A 58 2.45 10.25 4.93
N ALA A 59 2.12 9.20 5.67
CA ALA A 59 1.96 9.28 7.11
C ALA A 59 3.28 9.56 7.85
N VAL A 60 4.38 8.94 7.43
CA VAL A 60 5.72 9.20 7.99
C VAL A 60 6.14 10.64 7.76
N PHE A 61 6.06 11.13 6.53
CA PHE A 61 6.41 12.51 6.21
C PHE A 61 5.50 13.51 6.92
N GLY A 62 4.21 13.19 7.03
CA GLY A 62 3.25 13.99 7.78
C GLY A 62 3.59 14.09 9.26
N ALA A 63 3.83 12.96 9.93
CA ALA A 63 4.19 12.93 11.35
C ALA A 63 5.54 13.64 11.61
N CYS A 64 6.55 13.40 10.77
CA CYS A 64 7.85 14.05 10.88
C CYS A 64 7.81 15.57 10.59
N SER A 65 6.79 16.07 9.89
CA SER A 65 6.62 17.52 9.67
C SER A 65 6.09 18.27 10.89
N GLY A 66 5.78 17.55 11.99
CA GLY A 66 5.43 18.14 13.28
C GLY A 66 4.24 19.10 13.17
N PRO A 67 4.38 20.37 13.59
CA PRO A 67 3.28 21.33 13.66
C PRO A 67 2.70 21.73 12.30
N VAL A 68 3.37 21.39 11.19
CA VAL A 68 2.85 21.67 9.85
C VAL A 68 1.56 20.89 9.60
N LEU A 69 1.56 19.58 9.89
CA LEU A 69 0.42 18.69 9.63
C LEU A 69 -0.19 18.04 10.87
N THR A 70 0.50 18.07 12.01
CA THR A 70 0.06 17.45 13.27
C THR A 70 0.15 18.45 14.43
N SER A 71 -0.48 18.18 15.56
CA SER A 71 -0.38 19.03 16.75
C SER A 71 0.91 18.79 17.55
N ASN A 72 1.80 17.91 17.07
CA ASN A 72 3.08 17.63 17.73
C ASN A 72 4.07 18.77 17.44
N PRO A 73 4.46 19.58 18.45
CA PRO A 73 5.36 20.70 18.23
C PRO A 73 6.81 20.28 17.93
N ASN A 74 7.22 19.12 18.45
CA ASN A 74 8.59 18.61 18.44
C ASN A 74 8.57 17.09 18.18
N PRO A 75 8.34 16.66 16.94
CA PRO A 75 8.37 15.25 16.57
C PRO A 75 9.77 14.66 16.78
N ASP A 76 9.88 13.63 17.62
CA ASP A 76 11.08 12.80 17.73
C ASP A 76 11.05 11.68 16.68
N LEU A 77 12.15 11.49 15.98
CA LEU A 77 12.23 10.54 14.87
C LEU A 77 12.06 9.10 15.34
N LEU A 78 12.73 8.71 16.43
CA LEU A 78 12.73 7.32 16.88
C LEU A 78 11.32 6.89 17.29
N SER A 79 10.64 7.71 18.11
CA SER A 79 9.25 7.47 18.51
C SER A 79 8.30 7.46 17.31
N THR A 80 8.54 8.30 16.30
CA THR A 80 7.76 8.30 15.06
C THR A 80 7.98 6.99 14.28
N LEU A 81 9.23 6.56 14.10
CA LEU A 81 9.57 5.33 13.37
C LEU A 81 9.11 4.06 14.11
N LEU A 82 9.05 4.07 15.44
CA LEU A 82 8.50 2.94 16.21
C LEU A 82 7.01 2.70 15.95
N ARG A 83 6.27 3.70 15.43
CA ARG A 83 4.86 3.55 15.02
C ARG A 83 4.70 3.02 13.59
N LEU A 84 5.77 3.01 12.80
CA LEU A 84 5.75 2.56 11.39
C LEU A 84 5.17 1.14 11.22
N PRO A 85 5.54 0.12 12.03
CA PRO A 85 4.96 -1.21 11.89
C PRO A 85 3.44 -1.21 12.10
N ALA A 86 2.94 -0.43 13.07
CA ALA A 86 1.51 -0.32 13.36
C ALA A 86 0.76 0.38 12.22
N ALA A 87 1.32 1.48 11.68
CA ALA A 87 0.73 2.20 10.55
C ALA A 87 0.69 1.32 9.29
N LEU A 88 1.78 0.63 8.96
CA LEU A 88 1.85 -0.29 7.83
C LEU A 88 0.87 -1.46 8.01
N LEU A 89 0.74 -2.00 9.23
CA LEU A 89 -0.21 -3.05 9.54
C LEU A 89 -1.66 -2.58 9.36
N GLY A 90 -2.00 -1.39 9.85
CA GLY A 90 -3.33 -0.77 9.65
C GLY A 90 -3.66 -0.58 8.16
N VAL A 91 -2.72 -0.02 7.39
CA VAL A 91 -2.88 0.14 5.93
C VAL A 91 -3.02 -1.21 5.23
N TRP A 92 -2.12 -2.16 5.49
CA TRP A 92 -2.10 -3.45 4.82
C TRP A 92 -3.34 -4.28 5.11
N THR A 93 -3.84 -4.27 6.36
CA THR A 93 -5.05 -5.03 6.71
C THR A 93 -6.31 -4.47 6.06
N ASN A 94 -6.46 -3.14 5.99
CA ASN A 94 -7.55 -2.53 5.21
C ASN A 94 -7.40 -2.85 3.71
N LEU A 95 -6.18 -2.77 3.16
CA LEU A 95 -5.89 -3.09 1.75
C LEU A 95 -6.22 -4.55 1.43
N LEU A 96 -5.98 -5.47 2.37
CA LEU A 96 -6.33 -6.87 2.24
C LEU A 96 -7.85 -7.05 2.07
N ILE A 97 -8.67 -6.36 2.87
CA ILE A 97 -10.13 -6.39 2.73
C ILE A 97 -10.55 -5.90 1.34
N PHE A 98 -10.01 -4.75 0.92
CA PHE A 98 -10.29 -4.19 -0.40
C PHE A 98 -9.93 -5.16 -1.53
N ASN A 99 -8.72 -5.73 -1.49
CA ASN A 99 -8.21 -6.60 -2.55
C ASN A 99 -8.94 -7.94 -2.63
N ILE A 100 -9.27 -8.57 -1.50
CA ILE A 100 -10.08 -9.79 -1.52
C ILE A 100 -11.47 -9.47 -2.10
N SER A 101 -12.09 -8.34 -1.72
CA SER A 101 -13.39 -7.95 -2.29
C SER A 101 -13.32 -7.67 -3.79
N ASN A 102 -12.30 -6.94 -4.24
CA ASN A 102 -12.12 -6.58 -5.64
C ASN A 102 -11.85 -7.78 -6.56
N GLN A 103 -11.17 -8.82 -6.07
CA GLN A 103 -10.74 -9.95 -6.88
C GLN A 103 -11.74 -11.11 -6.90
N ARG A 104 -12.80 -11.09 -6.07
CA ARG A 104 -13.65 -12.28 -5.84
C ARG A 104 -14.68 -12.56 -6.92
N SER A 105 -15.12 -11.55 -7.68
CA SER A 105 -16.23 -11.72 -8.64
C SER A 105 -15.77 -12.52 -9.86
N PRO A 106 -16.65 -13.30 -10.52
CA PRO A 106 -16.27 -14.05 -11.72
C PRO A 106 -15.68 -13.15 -12.83
N SER A 107 -16.25 -11.96 -13.02
CA SER A 107 -15.74 -10.97 -13.98
C SER A 107 -14.35 -10.46 -13.62
N ALA A 108 -14.07 -10.22 -12.33
CA ALA A 108 -12.73 -9.85 -11.88
C ALA A 108 -11.70 -10.98 -12.06
N VAL A 109 -12.13 -12.24 -11.90
CA VAL A 109 -11.26 -13.40 -12.13
C VAL A 109 -10.87 -13.50 -13.62
N GLU A 110 -11.81 -13.33 -14.55
CA GLU A 110 -11.49 -13.33 -15.98
C GLU A 110 -10.58 -12.16 -16.38
N GLU A 111 -10.83 -10.95 -15.85
CA GLU A 111 -9.95 -9.78 -16.02
C GLU A 111 -8.53 -10.08 -15.52
N ASP A 112 -8.40 -10.63 -14.31
CA ASP A 112 -7.10 -10.91 -13.70
C ASP A 112 -6.37 -12.09 -14.36
N LYS A 113 -7.05 -13.03 -15.03
CA LYS A 113 -6.37 -14.04 -15.87
C LYS A 113 -5.54 -13.40 -16.98
N ILE A 114 -5.97 -12.25 -17.50
CA ILE A 114 -5.26 -11.49 -18.52
C ILE A 114 -4.18 -10.61 -17.86
N ASN A 115 -4.59 -9.78 -16.90
CA ASN A 115 -3.70 -8.74 -16.37
C ASN A 115 -2.70 -9.27 -15.33
N LYS A 116 -3.12 -10.22 -14.47
CA LYS A 116 -2.42 -10.62 -13.23
C LYS A 116 -2.66 -12.11 -12.90
N PRO A 117 -2.29 -13.05 -13.79
CA PRO A 117 -2.64 -14.48 -13.67
C PRO A 117 -2.07 -15.17 -12.43
N HIS A 118 -1.06 -14.57 -11.78
CA HIS A 118 -0.46 -15.06 -10.53
C HIS A 118 -1.31 -14.76 -9.28
N ARG A 119 -2.39 -13.98 -9.38
CA ARG A 119 -3.29 -13.68 -8.24
C ARG A 119 -4.00 -14.95 -7.72
N PRO A 120 -4.46 -14.96 -6.46
CA PRO A 120 -4.98 -16.18 -5.83
C PRO A 120 -6.13 -16.87 -6.57
N LEU A 121 -7.13 -16.13 -7.05
CA LEU A 121 -8.28 -16.73 -7.73
C LEU A 121 -7.95 -17.19 -9.16
N PRO A 122 -7.31 -16.39 -10.03
CA PRO A 122 -6.90 -16.84 -11.36
C PRO A 122 -5.98 -18.07 -11.35
N SER A 123 -5.11 -18.18 -10.35
CA SER A 123 -4.19 -19.31 -10.17
C SER A 123 -4.82 -20.53 -9.47
N GLY A 124 -6.09 -20.44 -9.07
CA GLY A 124 -6.81 -21.54 -8.43
C GLY A 124 -6.40 -21.83 -6.97
N LEU A 125 -5.67 -20.94 -6.30
CA LEU A 125 -5.26 -21.10 -4.90
C LEU A 125 -6.43 -20.98 -3.91
N ILE A 126 -7.46 -20.23 -4.28
CA ILE A 126 -8.67 -20.04 -3.47
C ILE A 126 -9.87 -19.79 -4.38
N THR A 127 -11.05 -20.28 -3.99
CA THR A 127 -12.29 -20.04 -4.72
C THR A 127 -12.91 -18.68 -4.35
N SER A 128 -13.82 -18.17 -5.17
CA SER A 128 -14.62 -16.97 -4.84
C SER A 128 -15.39 -17.14 -3.51
N ASP A 129 -15.94 -18.33 -3.28
CA ASP A 129 -16.70 -18.64 -2.07
C ASP A 129 -15.78 -18.75 -0.84
N GLY A 130 -14.58 -19.32 -1.01
CA GLY A 130 -13.54 -19.31 0.01
C GLY A 130 -13.09 -17.90 0.38
N SER A 131 -12.88 -17.05 -0.63
CA SER A 131 -12.52 -15.63 -0.45
C SER A 131 -13.60 -14.86 0.32
N ARG A 132 -14.87 -15.12 0.03
CA ARG A 132 -16.01 -14.57 0.80
C ARG A 132 -15.97 -15.01 2.26
N ARG A 133 -15.66 -16.28 2.57
CA ARG A 133 -15.54 -16.76 3.95
C ARG A 133 -14.37 -16.12 4.70
N VAL A 134 -13.25 -15.91 4.02
CA VAL A 134 -12.12 -15.14 4.58
C VAL A 134 -12.57 -13.72 4.93
N LEU A 135 -13.32 -13.03 4.06
CA LEU A 135 -13.85 -11.69 4.35
C LEU A 135 -14.77 -11.68 5.58
N LEU A 136 -15.67 -12.67 5.74
CA LEU A 136 -16.57 -12.74 6.89
C LEU A 136 -15.82 -12.78 8.22
N ALA A 137 -14.65 -13.42 8.27
CA ALA A 137 -13.78 -13.42 9.45
C ALA A 137 -12.89 -12.18 9.52
N ALA A 138 -12.31 -11.75 8.40
CA ALA A 138 -11.32 -10.68 8.36
C ALA A 138 -11.93 -9.30 8.66
N VAL A 139 -13.12 -8.99 8.16
CA VAL A 139 -13.78 -7.68 8.37
C VAL A 139 -13.91 -7.30 9.86
N PRO A 140 -14.49 -8.12 10.75
CA PRO A 140 -14.57 -7.78 12.18
C PRO A 140 -13.19 -7.74 12.85
N LEU A 141 -12.26 -8.61 12.47
CA LEU A 141 -10.89 -8.63 13.02
C LEU A 141 -10.10 -7.38 12.64
N VAL A 142 -10.21 -6.93 11.39
CA VAL A 142 -9.56 -5.71 10.89
C VAL A 142 -10.16 -4.47 11.53
N LEU A 143 -11.48 -4.43 11.73
CA LEU A 143 -12.11 -3.34 12.48
C LEU A 143 -11.63 -3.29 13.93
N LEU A 144 -11.58 -4.44 14.62
CA LEU A 144 -11.08 -4.52 15.99
C LEU A 144 -9.62 -4.08 16.08
N LEU A 145 -8.77 -4.53 15.15
CA LEU A 145 -7.38 -4.10 15.07
C LEU A 145 -7.28 -2.57 14.89
N ASN A 146 -7.98 -1.99 13.90
CA ASN A 146 -7.91 -0.55 13.65
C ASN A 146 -8.58 0.27 14.76
N TRP A 147 -9.52 -0.31 15.52
CA TRP A 147 -10.00 0.27 16.78
C TRP A 147 -8.87 0.40 17.80
N THR A 148 -8.08 -0.65 18.01
CA THR A 148 -6.92 -0.58 18.93
C THR A 148 -5.83 0.39 18.46
N LEU A 149 -5.72 0.59 17.13
CA LEU A 149 -4.80 1.55 16.53
C LEU A 149 -5.37 3.00 16.47
N GLY A 150 -6.62 3.20 16.87
CA GLY A 150 -7.26 4.52 16.87
C GLY A 150 -7.73 5.03 15.50
N ALA A 151 -7.84 4.18 14.48
CA ALA A 151 -8.22 4.52 13.09
C ALA A 151 -9.53 3.85 12.62
N TRP A 152 -10.42 3.52 13.56
CA TRP A 152 -11.65 2.76 13.25
C TRP A 152 -12.65 3.54 12.40
N GLN A 153 -12.73 4.87 12.53
CA GLN A 153 -13.64 5.69 11.72
C GLN A 153 -13.27 5.60 10.25
N GLU A 154 -11.98 5.78 9.94
CA GLU A 154 -11.45 5.64 8.59
C GLU A 154 -11.65 4.22 8.07
N THR A 155 -11.42 3.18 8.90
CA THR A 155 -11.69 1.78 8.52
C THR A 155 -13.16 1.51 8.19
N LEU A 156 -14.12 2.04 8.96
CA LEU A 156 -15.54 1.90 8.63
C LEU A 156 -15.89 2.56 7.29
N LEU A 157 -15.38 3.77 7.06
CA LEU A 157 -15.57 4.48 5.78
C LEU A 157 -14.90 3.74 4.62
N LEU A 158 -13.74 3.11 4.85
CA LEU A 158 -13.07 2.26 3.87
C LEU A 158 -13.87 1.00 3.57
N PHE A 159 -14.52 0.38 4.56
CA PHE A 159 -15.41 -0.75 4.33
C PHE A 159 -16.62 -0.33 3.49
N THR A 160 -17.25 0.79 3.82
CA THR A 160 -18.35 1.35 3.03
C THR A 160 -17.90 1.66 1.59
N SER A 161 -16.76 2.32 1.42
CA SER A 161 -16.21 2.65 0.11
C SER A 161 -15.83 1.40 -0.69
N THR A 162 -15.27 0.37 -0.04
CA THR A 162 -14.96 -0.93 -0.64
C THR A 162 -16.21 -1.64 -1.13
N TRP A 163 -17.28 -1.62 -0.34
CA TRP A 163 -18.57 -2.18 -0.71
C TRP A 163 -19.20 -1.43 -1.89
N MET A 164 -19.19 -0.09 -1.86
CA MET A 164 -19.66 0.73 -2.99
C MET A 164 -18.85 0.47 -4.26
N TYR A 165 -17.53 0.36 -4.15
CA TYR A 165 -16.64 0.15 -5.29
C TYR A 165 -16.82 -1.25 -5.90
N ASN A 166 -16.86 -2.30 -5.09
CA ASN A 166 -16.84 -3.69 -5.55
C ASN A 166 -18.23 -4.33 -5.64
N ASP A 167 -19.00 -4.29 -4.56
CA ASP A 167 -20.25 -5.04 -4.43
C ASP A 167 -21.43 -4.32 -5.09
N LEU A 168 -21.47 -2.99 -5.02
CA LEU A 168 -22.39 -2.16 -5.81
C LEU A 168 -21.89 -1.87 -7.22
N GLN A 169 -20.72 -2.40 -7.60
CA GLN A 169 -20.14 -2.24 -8.94
C GLN A 169 -19.91 -0.77 -9.34
N GLY A 170 -19.73 0.14 -8.38
CA GLY A 170 -19.41 1.54 -8.66
C GLY A 170 -18.10 1.73 -9.45
N CYS A 171 -17.21 0.72 -9.43
CA CYS A 171 -16.02 0.70 -10.28
C CYS A 171 -16.28 0.41 -11.77
N ASP A 172 -17.44 -0.13 -12.11
CA ASP A 172 -17.79 -0.54 -13.47
C ASP A 172 -18.78 0.43 -14.16
N GLU A 173 -19.47 1.28 -13.40
CA GLU A 173 -20.48 2.25 -13.90
C GLU A 173 -19.91 3.33 -14.84
N ASP A 174 -18.94 4.11 -14.35
CA ASP A 174 -18.26 5.17 -15.11
C ASP A 174 -16.87 5.46 -14.52
N TRP A 175 -15.93 5.86 -15.38
CA TRP A 175 -14.55 6.12 -14.98
C TRP A 175 -14.40 7.26 -13.96
N ILE A 176 -15.28 8.26 -13.98
CA ILE A 176 -15.25 9.38 -13.02
C ILE A 176 -15.65 8.87 -11.62
N LEU A 177 -16.74 8.10 -11.53
CA LEU A 177 -17.17 7.53 -10.25
C LEU A 177 -16.12 6.56 -9.70
N ARG A 178 -15.55 5.71 -10.55
CA ARG A 178 -14.43 4.84 -10.20
C ARG A 178 -13.26 5.63 -9.63
N ASN A 179 -12.81 6.67 -10.33
CA ASN A 179 -11.72 7.54 -9.87
C ASN A 179 -12.06 8.22 -8.54
N LEU A 180 -13.30 8.70 -8.38
CA LEU A 180 -13.75 9.34 -7.14
C LEU A 180 -13.65 8.37 -5.96
N LEU A 181 -14.17 7.16 -6.11
CA LEU A 181 -14.12 6.14 -5.05
C LEU A 181 -12.68 5.71 -4.73
N ILE A 182 -11.81 5.56 -5.74
CA ILE A 182 -10.38 5.26 -5.51
C ILE A 182 -9.71 6.42 -4.77
N ALA A 183 -9.97 7.66 -5.18
CA ALA A 183 -9.38 8.84 -4.56
C ALA A 183 -9.83 9.00 -3.11
N VAL A 184 -11.13 8.88 -2.83
CA VAL A 184 -11.68 8.89 -1.46
C VAL A 184 -11.05 7.77 -0.64
N GLY A 185 -10.95 6.57 -1.19
CA GLY A 185 -10.22 5.46 -0.58
C GLY A 185 -8.80 5.87 -0.21
N TYR A 186 -8.02 6.38 -1.18
CA TYR A 186 -6.65 6.84 -0.96
C TYR A 186 -6.56 7.87 0.18
N GLY A 187 -7.44 8.87 0.18
CA GLY A 187 -7.52 9.89 1.23
C GLY A 187 -7.79 9.29 2.61
N LEU A 188 -8.72 8.34 2.71
CA LEU A 188 -9.03 7.63 3.96
C LEU A 188 -7.86 6.77 4.44
N TYR A 189 -7.19 6.05 3.53
CA TYR A 189 -5.97 5.29 3.84
C TYR A 189 -4.85 6.20 4.37
N SER A 190 -4.62 7.34 3.71
CA SER A 190 -3.64 8.34 4.13
C SER A 190 -4.00 8.96 5.48
N CYS A 191 -5.28 9.25 5.73
CA CYS A 191 -5.78 9.76 7.01
C CYS A 191 -5.59 8.75 8.14
N ALA A 192 -5.98 7.49 7.92
CA ALA A 192 -5.80 6.41 8.89
C ALA A 192 -4.32 6.23 9.25
N ALA A 193 -3.45 6.13 8.24
CA ALA A 193 -2.02 5.96 8.43
C ALA A 193 -1.42 7.16 9.19
N LEU A 194 -1.76 8.40 8.81
CA LEU A 194 -1.27 9.60 9.48
C LEU A 194 -1.74 9.67 10.93
N ARG A 195 -3.00 9.31 11.22
CA ARG A 195 -3.52 9.24 12.59
C ARG A 195 -2.74 8.24 13.45
N ILE A 196 -2.48 7.04 12.93
CA ILE A 196 -1.69 6.02 13.63
C ILE A 196 -0.26 6.52 13.89
N MET A 197 0.38 7.13 12.89
CA MET A 197 1.75 7.68 13.03
C MET A 197 1.83 8.88 13.98
N THR A 198 0.77 9.69 14.05
CA THR A 198 0.67 10.85 14.95
C THR A 198 0.57 10.42 16.42
N GLY A 199 -0.07 9.28 16.69
CA GLY A 199 -0.28 8.74 18.03
C GLY A 199 -1.45 9.38 18.77
N SER A 200 -1.87 8.79 19.89
CA SER A 200 -3.03 9.21 20.69
C SER A 200 -2.89 10.60 21.33
N GLU A 201 -1.66 11.02 21.59
CA GLU A 201 -1.35 12.27 22.30
C GLU A 201 -1.50 13.51 21.41
N HIS A 202 -1.63 13.32 20.10
CA HIS A 202 -1.62 14.39 19.11
C HIS A 202 -2.72 14.19 18.08
N SER A 203 -3.08 15.27 17.37
CA SER A 203 -4.11 15.26 16.35
C SER A 203 -3.59 15.82 15.03
N ILE A 204 -4.28 15.51 13.93
CA ILE A 204 -4.02 16.14 12.62
C ILE A 204 -4.50 17.60 12.69
N THR A 205 -3.71 18.55 12.19
CA THR A 205 -4.09 19.98 12.18
C THR A 205 -5.09 20.29 11.07
N ALA A 206 -5.68 21.49 11.08
CA ALA A 206 -6.49 21.97 9.96
C ALA A 206 -5.70 21.95 8.64
N THR A 207 -4.43 22.39 8.66
CA THR A 207 -3.51 22.29 7.51
C THR A 207 -3.27 20.85 7.08
N GLY A 208 -3.13 19.92 8.05
CA GLY A 208 -3.05 18.49 7.80
C GLY A 208 -4.27 17.93 7.05
N LEU A 209 -5.48 18.31 7.49
CA LEU A 209 -6.73 17.92 6.82
C LEU A 209 -6.86 18.56 5.43
N GLN A 210 -6.48 19.82 5.26
CA GLN A 210 -6.44 20.47 3.95
C GLN A 210 -5.46 19.77 3.01
N TRP A 211 -4.29 19.35 3.51
CA TRP A 211 -3.33 18.60 2.73
C TRP A 211 -3.85 17.22 2.31
N LEU A 212 -4.55 16.51 3.19
CA LEU A 212 -5.26 15.27 2.86
C LEU A 212 -6.28 15.48 1.73
N VAL A 213 -7.05 16.58 1.79
CA VAL A 213 -8.01 16.93 0.72
C VAL A 213 -7.28 17.22 -0.59
N ILE A 214 -6.18 17.98 -0.56
CA ILE A 214 -5.39 18.28 -1.77
C ILE A 214 -4.86 16.98 -2.39
N ILE A 215 -4.24 16.09 -1.61
CA ILE A 215 -3.75 14.82 -2.13
C ILE A 215 -4.90 13.95 -2.66
N THR A 216 -6.04 13.92 -1.98
CA THR A 216 -7.25 13.21 -2.48
C THR A 216 -7.67 13.75 -3.84
N LEU A 217 -7.68 15.08 -4.03
CA LEU A 217 -8.00 15.71 -5.32
C LEU A 217 -6.94 15.40 -6.39
N VAL A 218 -5.65 15.41 -6.04
CA VAL A 218 -4.56 15.01 -6.95
C VAL A 218 -4.75 13.57 -7.42
N MET A 219 -5.11 12.66 -6.51
CA MET A 219 -5.42 11.27 -6.86
C MET A 219 -6.63 11.21 -7.79
N PHE A 220 -7.72 11.91 -7.47
CA PHE A 220 -8.93 11.93 -8.29
C PHE A 220 -8.68 12.29 -9.75
N ILE A 221 -7.82 13.30 -9.99
CA ILE A 221 -7.54 13.83 -11.33
C ILE A 221 -6.34 13.19 -12.03
N THR A 222 -5.61 12.26 -11.39
CA THR A 222 -4.42 11.63 -12.02
C THR A 222 -4.39 10.11 -11.96
N GLN A 223 -5.16 9.47 -11.07
CA GLN A 223 -5.08 8.03 -10.80
C GLN A 223 -5.42 7.17 -12.02
N HIS A 224 -6.28 7.63 -12.93
CA HIS A 224 -6.65 6.89 -14.15
C HIS A 224 -5.47 6.66 -15.11
N ILE A 225 -4.28 7.20 -14.83
CA ILE A 225 -3.05 6.75 -15.50
C ILE A 225 -2.80 5.24 -15.34
N CYS A 226 -3.30 4.62 -14.26
CA CYS A 226 -3.19 3.16 -14.07
C CYS A 226 -4.04 2.36 -15.07
N ASP A 227 -5.10 2.94 -15.61
CA ASP A 227 -6.02 2.29 -16.55
C ASP A 227 -5.39 2.17 -17.94
N ILE A 228 -4.47 3.06 -18.31
CA ILE A 228 -3.82 3.05 -19.64
C ILE A 228 -3.14 1.70 -19.90
N LYS A 229 -2.46 1.13 -18.89
CA LYS A 229 -1.81 -0.19 -19.00
C LYS A 229 -2.76 -1.39 -18.82
N ASP A 230 -3.97 -1.17 -18.29
CA ASP A 230 -4.93 -2.23 -17.94
C ASP A 230 -6.08 -2.34 -18.96
N GLN A 231 -6.02 -1.56 -20.05
CA GLN A 231 -7.04 -1.49 -21.11
C GLN A 231 -7.54 -2.83 -21.62
N GLU A 232 -6.66 -3.82 -21.81
CA GLU A 232 -7.05 -5.09 -22.39
C GLU A 232 -7.93 -5.91 -21.44
N GLY A 233 -7.56 -5.99 -20.17
CA GLY A 233 -8.40 -6.61 -19.15
C GLY A 233 -9.71 -5.83 -18.95
N ASP A 234 -9.66 -4.49 -18.94
CA ASP A 234 -10.86 -3.66 -18.82
C ASP A 234 -11.85 -3.90 -19.97
N ARG A 235 -11.36 -4.04 -21.22
CA ARG A 235 -12.20 -4.39 -22.38
C ARG A 235 -12.84 -5.77 -22.23
N SER A 236 -12.08 -6.76 -21.77
CA SER A 236 -12.60 -8.12 -21.57
C SER A 236 -13.73 -8.18 -20.53
N ARG A 237 -13.68 -7.30 -19.52
CA ARG A 237 -14.71 -7.15 -18.49
C ARG A 237 -15.89 -6.26 -18.93
N GLY A 238 -15.78 -5.58 -20.08
CA GLY A 238 -16.76 -4.58 -20.51
C GLY A 238 -16.77 -3.31 -19.66
N ARG A 239 -15.67 -3.02 -18.95
CA ARG A 239 -15.55 -1.85 -18.08
C ARG A 239 -15.40 -0.57 -18.90
N ARG A 240 -16.07 0.51 -18.45
CA ARG A 240 -15.94 1.84 -19.05
C ARG A 240 -14.81 2.66 -18.43
N SER A 241 -13.56 2.20 -18.53
CA SER A 241 -12.40 2.92 -17.99
C SER A 241 -12.03 4.15 -18.82
N ALA A 242 -11.28 5.09 -18.22
CA ALA A 242 -10.94 6.36 -18.86
C ALA A 242 -10.31 6.22 -20.26
N PRO A 243 -9.32 5.33 -20.52
CA PRO A 243 -8.77 5.16 -21.87
C PRO A 243 -9.77 4.56 -22.86
N ILE A 244 -10.75 3.76 -22.40
CA ILE A 244 -11.79 3.18 -23.26
C ILE A 244 -12.84 4.24 -23.63
N VAL A 245 -13.20 5.10 -22.69
CA VAL A 245 -14.23 6.14 -22.88
C VAL A 245 -13.70 7.36 -23.62
N LEU A 246 -12.53 7.86 -23.25
CA LEU A 246 -11.93 9.09 -23.79
C LEU A 246 -11.09 8.83 -25.05
N GLY A 247 -10.60 7.60 -25.23
CA GLY A 247 -9.57 7.28 -26.22
C GLY A 247 -8.16 7.65 -25.73
N ASP A 248 -7.15 7.10 -26.43
CA ASP A 248 -5.74 7.16 -26.00
C ASP A 248 -5.16 8.58 -25.92
N GLU A 249 -5.55 9.50 -26.81
CA GLU A 249 -4.99 10.85 -26.81
C GLU A 249 -5.56 11.72 -25.67
N LEU A 250 -6.89 11.75 -25.53
CA LEU A 250 -7.55 12.57 -24.50
C LEU A 250 -7.25 12.06 -23.10
N VAL A 251 -7.19 10.74 -22.89
CA VAL A 251 -6.83 10.18 -21.57
C VAL A 251 -5.42 10.62 -21.15
N ARG A 252 -4.44 10.62 -22.06
CA ARG A 252 -3.06 11.04 -21.77
C ARG A 252 -2.98 12.52 -21.41
N TRP A 253 -3.68 13.39 -22.14
CA TRP A 253 -3.79 14.81 -21.79
C TRP A 253 -4.47 15.03 -20.43
N SER A 254 -5.54 14.29 -20.16
CA SER A 254 -6.28 14.37 -18.89
C SER A 254 -5.47 13.92 -17.67
N VAL A 255 -4.35 13.22 -17.87
CA VAL A 255 -3.38 12.86 -16.83
C VAL A 255 -2.23 13.85 -16.78
N ALA A 256 -1.61 14.14 -17.94
CA ALA A 256 -0.39 14.94 -18.03
C ALA A 256 -0.58 16.37 -17.52
N VAL A 257 -1.68 17.04 -17.88
CA VAL A 257 -1.95 18.42 -17.46
C VAL A 257 -2.15 18.51 -15.94
N PRO A 258 -3.01 17.69 -15.31
CA PRO A 258 -3.15 17.74 -13.86
C PRO A 258 -1.88 17.39 -13.09
N ILE A 259 -1.00 16.50 -13.59
CA ILE A 259 0.31 16.24 -12.97
C ILE A 259 1.17 17.51 -12.93
N LEU A 260 1.26 18.24 -14.05
CA LEU A 260 2.04 19.48 -14.14
C LEU A 260 1.48 20.56 -13.21
N VAL A 261 0.16 20.74 -13.21
CA VAL A 261 -0.55 21.69 -12.34
C VAL A 261 -0.32 21.34 -10.87
N SER A 262 -0.47 20.06 -10.50
CA SER A 262 -0.28 19.59 -9.12
C SER A 262 1.17 19.73 -8.66
N SER A 263 2.14 19.62 -9.57
CA SER A 263 3.57 19.83 -9.30
C SER A 263 3.91 21.29 -8.98
N ILE A 264 3.03 22.25 -9.30
CA ILE A 264 3.16 23.67 -8.98
C ILE A 264 2.32 24.02 -7.75
N ILE A 265 1.04 23.62 -7.74
CA ILE A 265 0.10 23.98 -6.68
C ILE A 265 0.51 23.37 -5.33
N SER A 266 1.01 22.13 -5.32
CA SER A 266 1.33 21.45 -4.06
C SER A 266 2.50 22.12 -3.31
N PRO A 267 3.64 22.46 -3.94
CA PRO A 267 4.66 23.28 -3.27
C PRO A 267 4.17 24.68 -2.89
N MET A 268 3.32 25.31 -3.71
CA MET A 268 2.73 26.63 -3.41
C MET A 268 1.84 26.62 -2.17
N PHE A 269 1.09 25.54 -1.92
CA PHE A 269 0.28 25.38 -0.71
C PHE A 269 1.12 25.50 0.57
N PHE A 270 2.35 24.97 0.56
CA PHE A 270 3.29 25.12 1.67
C PHE A 270 4.05 26.46 1.67
N GLY A 271 3.83 27.31 0.67
CA GLY A 271 4.56 28.57 0.49
C GLY A 271 6.04 28.36 0.15
N LEU A 272 6.38 27.23 -0.51
CA LEU A 272 7.74 26.99 -0.95
C LEU A 272 8.08 27.88 -2.14
N ARG A 273 9.31 28.42 -2.17
CA ARG A 273 9.79 29.24 -3.29
C ARG A 273 9.86 28.41 -4.57
N LEU A 274 9.54 29.03 -5.70
CA LEU A 274 9.56 28.37 -7.01
C LEU A 274 10.93 27.74 -7.33
N TRP A 275 12.00 28.45 -6.97
CA TRP A 275 13.39 28.03 -7.18
C TRP A 275 13.98 27.19 -6.04
N SER A 276 13.16 26.74 -5.08
CA SER A 276 13.66 25.80 -4.06
C SER A 276 13.94 24.43 -4.69
N GLY A 277 14.96 23.72 -4.18
CA GLY A 277 15.33 22.40 -4.69
C GLY A 277 14.17 21.39 -4.65
N MET A 278 13.30 21.48 -3.64
CA MET A 278 12.11 20.63 -3.53
C MET A 278 11.05 20.94 -4.60
N THR A 279 10.76 22.22 -4.85
CA THR A 279 9.83 22.62 -5.92
C THR A 279 10.35 22.22 -7.30
N LEU A 280 11.64 22.48 -7.57
CA LEU A 280 12.26 22.13 -8.85
C LEU A 280 12.29 20.62 -9.08
N SER A 281 12.66 19.82 -8.08
CA SER A 281 12.64 18.36 -8.20
C SER A 281 11.22 17.82 -8.43
N THR A 282 10.21 18.36 -7.74
CA THR A 282 8.79 18.01 -7.97
C THR A 282 8.38 18.28 -9.43
N LEU A 283 8.73 19.45 -9.94
CA LEU A 283 8.47 19.85 -11.33
C LEU A 283 9.20 18.95 -12.34
N ILE A 284 10.47 18.61 -12.10
CA ILE A 284 11.27 17.77 -13.00
C ILE A 284 10.67 16.36 -13.06
N ILE A 285 10.35 15.77 -11.91
CA ILE A 285 9.76 14.43 -11.85
C ILE A 285 8.38 14.44 -12.50
N GLY A 286 7.52 15.41 -12.14
CA GLY A 286 6.18 15.55 -12.72
C GLY A 286 6.21 15.77 -14.24
N SER A 287 7.11 16.62 -14.72
CA SER A 287 7.31 16.86 -16.16
C SER A 287 7.80 15.62 -16.88
N THR A 288 8.66 14.83 -16.24
CA THR A 288 9.12 13.54 -16.78
C THR A 288 7.96 12.57 -16.93
N VAL A 289 7.10 12.44 -15.92
CA VAL A 289 5.91 11.57 -15.99
C VAL A 289 4.95 12.06 -17.07
N ALA A 290 4.65 13.36 -17.12
CA ALA A 290 3.77 13.95 -18.13
C ALA A 290 4.32 13.74 -19.55
N ALA A 291 5.60 14.05 -19.80
CA ALA A 291 6.23 13.85 -21.10
C ALA A 291 6.22 12.38 -21.52
N ARG A 292 6.56 11.46 -20.61
CA ARG A 292 6.50 10.02 -20.87
C ARG A 292 5.09 9.54 -21.23
N THR A 293 4.09 10.06 -20.52
CA THR A 293 2.67 9.75 -20.77
C THR A 293 2.27 10.15 -22.19
N MET A 294 2.82 11.24 -22.73
CA MET A 294 2.51 11.71 -24.09
C MET A 294 3.34 11.03 -25.19
N VAL A 295 4.62 10.75 -24.92
CA VAL A 295 5.59 10.29 -25.94
C VAL A 295 5.55 8.78 -26.15
N TYR A 296 5.52 7.99 -25.07
CA TYR A 296 5.57 6.53 -25.18
C TYR A 296 4.16 5.94 -25.17
N ARG A 297 3.86 5.08 -26.15
CA ARG A 297 2.52 4.50 -26.35
C ARG A 297 2.50 2.97 -26.36
N ASP A 298 3.55 2.35 -25.81
CA ASP A 298 3.63 0.90 -25.65
C ASP A 298 3.36 0.48 -24.20
N LEU A 299 2.84 -0.74 -24.03
CA LEU A 299 2.45 -1.28 -22.73
C LEU A 299 3.61 -1.35 -21.72
N LYS A 300 4.83 -1.64 -22.18
CA LYS A 300 6.00 -1.74 -21.29
C LYS A 300 6.32 -0.36 -20.72
N SER A 301 6.31 0.66 -21.57
CA SER A 301 6.51 2.06 -21.16
C SER A 301 5.39 2.58 -20.26
N ASP A 302 4.12 2.25 -20.54
CA ASP A 302 2.99 2.67 -19.71
C ASP A 302 3.06 2.06 -18.30
N LYS A 303 3.50 0.79 -18.18
CA LYS A 303 3.78 0.15 -16.88
C LYS A 303 4.88 0.87 -16.10
N LEU A 304 5.94 1.34 -16.77
CA LEU A 304 7.00 2.12 -16.13
C LEU A 304 6.51 3.53 -15.74
N THR A 305 5.77 4.19 -16.62
CA THR A 305 5.23 5.53 -16.37
C THR A 305 4.28 5.53 -15.17
N TRP A 306 3.45 4.49 -15.00
CA TRP A 306 2.66 4.28 -13.79
C TRP A 306 3.51 4.23 -12.51
N LYS A 307 4.64 3.51 -12.53
CA LYS A 307 5.56 3.46 -11.37
C LYS A 307 6.23 4.80 -11.10
N LEU A 308 6.60 5.54 -12.16
CA LEU A 308 7.16 6.89 -12.02
C LEU A 308 6.13 7.89 -11.49
N TRP A 309 4.85 7.74 -11.86
CA TRP A 309 3.75 8.48 -11.26
C TRP A 309 3.60 8.16 -9.75
N ALA A 310 3.71 6.89 -9.36
CA ALA A 310 3.70 6.51 -7.94
C ALA A 310 4.91 7.09 -7.18
N PHE A 311 6.07 7.18 -7.84
CA PHE A 311 7.23 7.86 -7.27
C PHE A 311 7.02 9.37 -7.14
N TRP A 312 6.42 10.00 -8.14
CA TRP A 312 6.06 11.43 -8.12
C TRP A 312 5.08 11.75 -6.99
N THR A 313 4.07 10.92 -6.75
CA THR A 313 3.13 11.11 -5.63
C THR A 313 3.83 11.00 -4.28
N CYS A 314 4.72 10.02 -4.08
CA CYS A 314 5.59 9.96 -2.89
C CYS A 314 6.43 11.24 -2.71
N TRP A 315 6.89 11.84 -3.82
CA TRP A 315 7.64 13.09 -3.78
C TRP A 315 6.77 14.27 -3.31
N LEU A 316 5.51 14.35 -3.78
CA LEU A 316 4.54 15.32 -3.26
C LEU A 316 4.33 15.15 -1.75
N PHE A 317 4.24 13.91 -1.27
CA PHE A 317 4.01 13.64 0.14
C PHE A 317 5.13 14.13 1.06
N ALA A 318 6.35 14.26 0.53
CA ALA A 318 7.50 14.76 1.27
C ALA A 318 7.55 16.30 1.37
N LEU A 319 6.70 17.04 0.63
CA LEU A 319 6.67 18.51 0.66
C LEU A 319 6.55 19.17 2.06
N PRO A 320 5.76 18.63 3.01
CA PRO A 320 5.69 19.17 4.36
C PRO A 320 7.06 19.24 5.07
N LEU A 321 7.96 18.29 4.78
CA LEU A 321 9.31 18.27 5.35
C LEU A 321 10.19 19.40 4.82
N ALA A 322 9.91 19.94 3.63
CA ALA A 322 10.63 21.10 3.11
C ALA A 322 10.15 22.40 3.76
N LYS A 323 8.90 22.44 4.26
CA LYS A 323 8.36 23.58 5.01
C LYS A 323 8.94 23.66 6.41
N ASP A 324 9.05 22.52 7.07
CA ASP A 324 9.65 22.40 8.39
C ASP A 324 10.71 21.29 8.37
N PRO A 325 11.96 21.63 8.05
CA PRO A 325 13.02 20.66 7.90
C PRO A 325 13.61 20.23 9.24
N ARG A 326 13.06 20.62 10.40
CA ARG A 326 13.69 20.36 11.72
C ARG A 326 14.10 18.90 11.91
N VAL A 327 13.18 17.96 11.68
CA VAL A 327 13.48 16.52 11.80
C VAL A 327 14.50 16.07 10.76
N VAL A 328 14.41 16.55 9.52
CA VAL A 328 15.36 16.20 8.45
C VAL A 328 16.76 16.78 8.73
N ALA A 329 16.83 17.97 9.30
CA ALA A 329 18.05 18.65 9.68
C ALA A 329 18.71 17.98 10.88
N GLU A 330 17.92 17.54 11.88
CA GLU A 330 18.41 16.74 13.01
C GLU A 330 18.97 15.40 12.53
N ILE A 331 18.27 14.70 11.63
CA ILE A 331 18.77 13.48 10.99
C ILE A 331 20.10 13.75 10.28
N TRP A 332 20.14 14.80 9.46
CA TRP A 332 21.34 15.17 8.74
C TRP A 332 22.49 15.46 9.70
N TYR A 333 22.23 16.21 10.78
CA TYR A 333 23.23 16.50 11.81
C TYR A 333 23.72 15.22 12.50
N HIS A 334 22.83 14.32 12.92
CA HIS A 334 23.20 13.04 13.52
C HIS A 334 23.98 12.13 12.57
N LEU A 335 23.52 11.97 11.34
CA LEU A 335 24.21 11.16 10.32
C LEU A 335 25.55 11.78 9.96
N SER A 336 25.62 13.10 9.75
CA SER A 336 26.87 13.80 9.48
C SER A 336 27.84 13.75 10.66
N GLY A 337 27.36 13.74 11.91
CA GLY A 337 28.20 13.52 13.09
C GLY A 337 28.76 12.10 13.18
N MET A 338 28.01 11.09 12.72
CA MET A 338 28.48 9.70 12.64
C MET A 338 29.44 9.45 11.46
N VAL A 339 29.19 10.10 10.32
CA VAL A 339 29.98 9.96 9.08
C VAL A 339 31.19 10.90 9.06
N CYS A 340 31.12 12.04 9.76
CA CYS A 340 32.17 13.04 9.83
C CYS A 340 32.46 13.44 11.29
N PRO A 341 32.90 12.52 12.16
CA PRO A 341 33.26 12.87 13.52
C PRO A 341 34.38 13.91 13.50
N ASN A 342 34.20 15.03 14.21
CA ASN A 342 35.12 16.17 14.25
C ASN A 342 35.41 16.86 12.90
N GLY A 343 34.52 16.69 11.90
CA GLY A 343 34.66 17.31 10.58
C GLY A 343 35.51 16.52 9.57
N ASP A 344 36.05 15.35 9.95
CA ASP A 344 36.72 14.46 9.00
C ASP A 344 35.72 13.50 8.35
N CYS A 345 35.15 13.95 7.23
CA CYS A 345 34.24 13.15 6.42
C CYS A 345 34.91 12.00 5.66
N TYR A 346 36.23 12.04 5.46
CA TYR A 346 36.91 11.08 4.58
C TYR A 346 36.93 9.68 5.20
N THR A 347 37.16 9.62 6.52
CA THR A 347 37.25 8.36 7.26
C THR A 347 35.88 7.69 7.41
N GLY A 348 34.83 8.43 7.75
CA GLY A 348 33.50 7.83 7.96
C GLY A 348 32.73 7.52 6.66
N LEU A 349 32.94 8.26 5.56
CA LEU A 349 32.39 7.87 4.25
C LEU A 349 32.99 6.55 3.75
N ASN A 350 34.28 6.32 3.96
CA ASN A 350 34.92 5.04 3.62
C ASN A 350 34.34 3.89 4.44
N VAL A 351 34.13 4.08 5.75
CA VAL A 351 33.51 3.06 6.61
C VAL A 351 32.06 2.79 6.23
N ALA A 352 31.27 3.82 5.91
CA ALA A 352 29.88 3.67 5.47
C ALA A 352 29.78 2.97 4.10
N ALA A 353 30.64 3.32 3.15
CA ALA A 353 30.72 2.67 1.84
C ALA A 353 31.13 1.19 1.96
N VAL A 354 32.12 0.88 2.79
CA VAL A 354 32.55 -0.51 3.08
C VAL A 354 31.43 -1.28 3.78
N SER A 355 30.71 -0.66 4.72
CA SER A 355 29.59 -1.29 5.42
C SER A 355 28.40 -1.55 4.50
N GLY A 356 28.07 -0.60 3.60
CA GLY A 356 27.01 -0.79 2.59
C GLY A 356 27.34 -1.89 1.59
N VAL A 357 28.58 -1.93 1.09
CA VAL A 357 29.04 -3.01 0.21
C VAL A 357 29.08 -4.35 0.95
N ALA A 358 29.54 -4.39 2.21
CA ALA A 358 29.52 -5.59 3.03
C ALA A 358 28.09 -6.08 3.32
N LEU A 359 27.13 -5.18 3.56
CA LEU A 359 25.72 -5.53 3.76
C LEU A 359 25.09 -6.10 2.48
N VAL A 360 25.45 -5.56 1.31
CA VAL A 360 25.00 -6.09 0.01
C VAL A 360 25.64 -7.45 -0.29
N ILE A 361 26.92 -7.63 0.05
CA ILE A 361 27.65 -8.88 -0.15
C ILE A 361 27.14 -9.97 0.81
N GLU A 362 27.01 -9.67 2.10
CA GLU A 362 26.48 -10.63 3.07
C GLU A 362 24.98 -10.85 2.91
N GLY A 363 24.22 -9.83 2.50
CA GLY A 363 22.82 -10.00 2.07
C GLY A 363 22.71 -10.98 0.89
N ARG A 364 23.60 -10.91 -0.10
CA ARG A 364 23.69 -11.89 -1.20
C ARG A 364 24.11 -13.28 -0.71
N ARG A 365 25.04 -13.37 0.24
CA ARG A 365 25.57 -14.63 0.76
C ARG A 365 24.55 -15.37 1.62
N LEU A 366 23.85 -14.65 2.50
CA LEU A 366 22.72 -15.15 3.28
C LEU A 366 21.57 -15.61 2.38
N TYR A 367 21.27 -14.87 1.32
CA TYR A 367 20.27 -15.28 0.31
C TYR A 367 20.69 -16.56 -0.43
N GLY A 368 21.98 -16.71 -0.74
CA GLY A 368 22.54 -17.93 -1.34
C GLY A 368 22.53 -19.14 -0.41
N HIS A 369 22.77 -18.96 0.89
CA HIS A 369 22.70 -20.04 1.89
C HIS A 369 21.27 -20.44 2.24
N PHE A 370 20.34 -19.48 2.34
CA PHE A 370 18.91 -19.79 2.52
C PHE A 370 18.32 -20.53 1.31
N GLY A 371 18.75 -20.17 0.09
CA GLY A 371 18.35 -20.88 -1.14
C GLY A 371 18.87 -22.33 -1.20
N ALA A 372 20.05 -22.60 -0.64
CA ALA A 372 20.65 -23.94 -0.62
C ALA A 372 20.03 -24.87 0.43
N TRP A 373 19.47 -24.33 1.52
CA TRP A 373 18.89 -25.13 2.61
C TRP A 373 17.43 -25.53 2.35
N LEU A 374 16.68 -24.73 1.57
CA LEU A 374 15.25 -24.94 1.31
C LEU A 374 14.94 -25.71 0.02
N VAL A 375 15.89 -25.84 -0.91
CA VAL A 375 15.63 -26.41 -2.24
C VAL A 375 16.67 -27.47 -2.57
N GLY A 376 16.38 -28.71 -2.22
CA GLY A 376 17.10 -29.85 -2.78
C GLY A 376 16.94 -29.87 -4.30
N ASN A 377 18.07 -29.73 -5.01
CA ASN A 377 18.31 -30.07 -6.42
C ASN A 377 17.16 -29.85 -7.44
N VAL A 378 16.44 -28.73 -7.33
CA VAL A 378 15.59 -28.23 -8.41
C VAL A 378 16.19 -26.93 -8.90
N THR A 379 16.46 -26.86 -10.21
CA THR A 379 16.93 -25.67 -10.92
C THR A 379 16.05 -24.47 -10.57
N VAL A 380 16.60 -23.56 -9.77
CA VAL A 380 15.93 -22.32 -9.38
C VAL A 380 15.66 -21.51 -10.66
N PRO A 381 14.40 -21.12 -10.95
CA PRO A 381 14.13 -20.26 -12.09
C PRO A 381 14.90 -18.93 -11.89
N LYS A 382 15.69 -18.56 -12.91
CA LYS A 382 16.33 -17.24 -12.98
C LYS A 382 15.25 -16.18 -12.79
N ILE A 383 15.33 -15.45 -11.68
CA ILE A 383 14.63 -14.16 -11.57
C ILE A 383 15.34 -13.23 -12.54
N VAL A 384 14.83 -13.14 -13.76
CA VAL A 384 15.14 -12.04 -14.66
C VAL A 384 14.46 -10.83 -14.05
N VAL A 385 15.19 -10.11 -13.20
CA VAL A 385 14.94 -8.68 -13.06
C VAL A 385 15.29 -8.14 -14.43
N GLU A 386 14.29 -7.77 -15.24
CA GLU A 386 14.52 -6.91 -16.40
C GLU A 386 15.04 -5.57 -15.86
N GLY A 387 16.34 -5.55 -15.57
CA GLY A 387 17.14 -4.37 -15.43
C GLY A 387 17.31 -3.78 -16.82
N VAL A 388 16.86 -2.54 -16.94
CA VAL A 388 17.06 -1.64 -18.07
C VAL A 388 18.57 -1.51 -18.33
N MET A 389 19.02 -1.95 -19.50
CA MET A 389 19.99 -1.16 -20.27
C MET A 389 19.23 -0.08 -21.01
#